data_AF-A0A9J6FA15-F1
#
_entry.id   AF-A0A9J6FA15-F1
#
_cell.length_a   1.000
_cell.length_b   1.000
_cell.length_c   1.000
_cell.angle_alpha   90.00
_cell.angle_beta   90.00
_cell.angle_gamma   90.00
#
_symmetry.space_group_name_H-M   'P 1'
#
loop_
_entity.id
_entity.type
_entity.pdbx_description
1 polymer ?
#
loop_
_entity_poly.entity_id
_entity_poly.type
_entity_poly.pdbx_seq_one_letter_code
_entity_poly.pdbx_strand_id
1 'polypeptide(L)'
;MKPTRQGNSIFADTTPDLTLVGSGIKATWCNTGEDLGSDNRILEVIVRNGPPVVSKRRVKATNWDTFRRIRSGQDPINNIQSVQDATEEIELEDDQDVVDSHLVSLWKKKKRV
;
A
#
# COMPACT_ATOMS: atom_id res chain seq x y z
N MET A 1 -18.68 12.77 -12.46
CA MET A 1 -17.65 12.09 -11.63
C MET A 1 -16.57 11.58 -12.57
N LYS A 2 -15.29 11.76 -12.26
CA LYS A 2 -14.19 11.18 -13.06
C LYS A 2 -13.95 9.73 -12.60
N PRO A 3 -13.76 8.77 -13.52
CA PRO A 3 -13.52 7.37 -13.16
C PRO A 3 -12.22 7.23 -12.37
N THR A 4 -12.17 6.30 -11.44
CA THR A 4 -10.97 6.00 -10.66
C THR A 4 -10.08 4.97 -11.34
N ARG A 5 -10.60 4.26 -12.34
CA ARG A 5 -9.84 3.45 -13.28
C ARG A 5 -10.16 3.84 -14.72
N GLN A 6 -9.14 4.18 -15.49
CA GLN A 6 -9.25 4.48 -16.90
C GLN A 6 -9.31 3.18 -17.71
N GLY A 7 -10.30 3.09 -18.58
CA GLY A 7 -10.48 2.01 -19.53
C GLY A 7 -9.45 2.05 -20.66
N ASN A 8 -9.52 1.05 -21.53
CA ASN A 8 -8.73 0.99 -22.77
C ASN A 8 -9.67 0.72 -23.96
N SER A 9 -9.13 0.32 -25.12
CA SER A 9 -9.96 0.05 -26.31
C SER A 9 -10.94 -1.13 -26.14
N ILE A 10 -10.78 -1.94 -25.10
CA ILE A 10 -11.57 -3.15 -24.83
C ILE A 10 -12.46 -2.96 -23.60
N PHE A 11 -11.96 -2.27 -22.56
CA PHE A 11 -12.65 -2.09 -21.28
C PHE A 11 -13.07 -0.63 -21.10
N ALA A 12 -14.30 -0.41 -20.61
CA ALA A 12 -14.80 0.93 -20.30
C ALA A 12 -14.17 1.50 -19.01
N ASP A 13 -14.28 2.83 -18.87
CA ASP A 13 -13.96 3.55 -17.63
C ASP A 13 -14.81 3.04 -16.46
N THR A 14 -14.18 2.81 -15.29
CA THR A 14 -14.85 2.26 -14.10
C THR A 14 -14.41 2.98 -12.82
N THR A 15 -15.14 2.75 -11.72
CA THR A 15 -14.81 3.30 -10.39
C THR A 15 -14.78 2.16 -9.35
N PRO A 16 -13.80 1.24 -9.42
CA PRO A 16 -13.75 0.07 -8.55
C PRO A 16 -13.19 0.37 -7.15
N ASP A 17 -12.64 1.54 -6.92
CA ASP A 17 -11.92 1.85 -5.69
C ASP A 17 -12.89 2.12 -4.53
N LEU A 18 -12.69 1.42 -3.43
CA LEU A 18 -13.53 1.49 -2.23
C LEU A 18 -12.66 1.86 -1.02
N THR A 19 -13.07 2.90 -0.28
CA THR A 19 -12.49 3.25 1.02
C THR A 19 -13.50 2.97 2.12
N LEU A 20 -13.13 2.16 3.11
CA LEU A 20 -13.93 1.90 4.30
C LEU A 20 -13.34 2.66 5.49
N VAL A 21 -14.19 3.33 6.25
CA VAL A 21 -13.81 4.02 7.48
C VAL A 21 -14.59 3.48 8.67
N GLY A 22 -13.95 3.48 9.84
CA GLY A 22 -14.58 3.04 11.08
C GLY A 22 -15.80 3.90 11.45
N SER A 23 -16.71 3.32 12.22
CA SER A 23 -17.88 4.04 12.72
C SER A 23 -17.48 5.28 13.52
N GLY A 24 -18.18 6.39 13.30
CA GLY A 24 -17.93 7.67 13.97
C GLY A 24 -16.75 8.49 13.42
N ILE A 25 -16.00 7.96 12.44
CA ILE A 25 -14.90 8.68 11.79
C ILE A 25 -15.45 9.60 10.70
N LYS A 26 -15.13 10.90 10.78
CA LYS A 26 -15.42 11.84 9.70
C LYS A 26 -14.34 11.73 8.63
N ALA A 27 -14.70 11.24 7.45
CA ALA A 27 -13.80 11.16 6.31
C ALA A 27 -14.39 11.82 5.07
N THR A 28 -13.51 12.41 4.27
CA THR A 28 -13.81 12.89 2.92
C THR A 28 -12.81 12.28 1.96
N TRP A 29 -13.21 12.03 0.72
CA TRP A 29 -12.31 11.52 -0.31
C TRP A 29 -12.47 12.29 -1.61
N CYS A 30 -11.41 12.32 -2.42
CA CYS A 30 -11.47 12.83 -3.78
C CYS A 30 -10.56 12.02 -4.72
N ASN A 31 -10.92 11.98 -6.00
CA ASN A 31 -10.05 11.46 -7.06
C ASN A 31 -9.14 12.59 -7.52
N THR A 32 -7.84 12.45 -7.28
CA THR A 32 -6.83 13.49 -7.60
C THR A 32 -6.67 13.70 -9.10
N GLY A 33 -7.05 12.70 -9.92
CA GLY A 33 -6.81 12.70 -11.35
C GLY A 33 -5.41 12.22 -11.74
N GLU A 34 -4.51 11.98 -10.79
CA GLU A 34 -3.15 11.52 -11.04
C GLU A 34 -3.11 10.00 -11.15
N ASP A 35 -2.43 9.45 -12.16
CA ASP A 35 -2.33 8.00 -12.39
C ASP A 35 -0.91 7.43 -12.17
N LEU A 36 0.11 8.28 -12.13
CA LEU A 36 1.53 7.89 -12.10
C LEU A 36 1.92 6.83 -13.15
N GLY A 37 1.23 6.79 -14.30
CA GLY A 37 1.43 5.78 -15.34
C GLY A 37 0.77 4.42 -15.08
N SER A 38 -0.17 4.34 -14.13
CA SER A 38 -1.10 3.21 -13.93
C SER A 38 -2.40 3.45 -14.71
N ASP A 39 -3.24 2.42 -14.85
CA ASP A 39 -4.65 2.56 -15.27
C ASP A 39 -5.57 3.00 -14.11
N ASN A 40 -5.11 2.93 -12.87
CA ASN A 40 -5.79 3.46 -11.68
C ASN A 40 -5.33 4.89 -11.35
N ARG A 41 -6.25 5.69 -10.81
CA ARG A 41 -6.00 7.05 -10.32
C ARG A 41 -5.85 7.06 -8.81
N ILE A 42 -4.99 7.94 -8.31
CA ILE A 42 -4.77 8.15 -6.89
C ILE A 42 -6.01 8.79 -6.28
N LEU A 43 -6.49 8.16 -5.21
CA LEU A 43 -7.49 8.74 -4.34
C LEU A 43 -6.83 9.40 -3.14
N GLU A 44 -7.24 10.62 -2.84
CA GLU A 44 -6.91 11.28 -1.59
C GLU A 44 -8.06 11.03 -0.60
N VAL A 45 -7.74 10.55 0.60
CA VAL A 45 -8.70 10.36 1.68
C VAL A 45 -8.24 11.17 2.89
N ILE A 46 -9.04 12.16 3.26
CA ILE A 46 -8.83 12.98 4.44
C ILE A 46 -9.67 12.41 5.57
N VAL A 47 -9.00 11.86 6.59
CA VAL A 47 -9.64 11.31 7.78
C VAL A 47 -9.44 12.27 8.94
N ARG A 48 -10.54 12.84 9.46
CA ARG A 48 -10.51 13.68 10.66
C ARG A 48 -10.75 12.81 11.88
N ASN A 49 -9.68 12.46 12.58
CA ASN A 49 -9.75 11.84 13.89
C ASN A 49 -9.32 12.85 14.97
N GLY A 50 -9.70 12.60 16.23
CA GLY A 50 -9.20 13.35 17.38
C GLY A 50 -7.68 13.24 17.55
N PRO A 51 -7.09 13.87 18.57
CA PRO A 51 -5.64 13.85 18.80
C PRO A 51 -5.12 12.39 18.77
N PRO A 52 -4.00 12.14 18.06
CA PRO A 52 -3.49 10.79 17.90
C PRO A 52 -3.16 10.21 19.28
N VAL A 53 -3.72 9.06 19.59
CA VAL A 53 -3.13 8.20 20.62
C VAL A 53 -1.88 7.62 19.94
N VAL A 54 -0.72 8.19 20.26
CA VAL A 54 0.58 7.70 19.79
C VAL A 54 0.82 6.35 20.47
N SER A 55 0.30 5.28 19.87
CA SER A 55 0.80 3.95 20.15
C SER A 55 1.99 3.75 19.23
N LYS A 56 3.19 3.51 19.79
CA LYS A 56 4.33 3.02 19.02
C LYS A 56 3.87 1.81 18.21
N ARG A 57 3.65 1.97 16.91
CA ARG A 57 3.13 0.90 16.06
C ARG A 57 4.31 0.04 15.62
N ARG A 58 4.29 -1.22 16.06
CA ARG A 58 5.18 -2.26 15.54
C ARG A 58 4.68 -2.65 14.15
N VAL A 59 5.52 -2.50 13.15
CA VAL A 59 5.21 -2.92 11.78
C VAL A 59 5.98 -4.19 11.48
N LYS A 60 5.31 -5.16 10.88
CA LYS A 60 5.93 -6.41 10.41
C LYS A 60 6.58 -6.17 9.06
N ALA A 61 7.88 -6.40 8.96
CA ALA A 61 8.64 -6.28 7.73
C ALA A 61 9.29 -7.63 7.39
N THR A 62 8.93 -8.20 6.24
CA THR A 62 9.54 -9.43 5.74
C THR A 62 10.81 -9.12 4.96
N ASN A 63 11.93 -9.67 5.40
CA ASN A 63 13.19 -9.65 4.66
C ASN A 63 13.17 -10.74 3.57
N TRP A 64 12.81 -10.33 2.35
CA TRP A 64 12.70 -11.23 1.20
C TRP A 64 14.03 -11.88 0.77
N ASP A 65 15.18 -11.31 1.13
CA ASP A 65 16.49 -11.92 0.84
C ASP A 65 16.81 -13.04 1.84
N THR A 66 16.49 -12.82 3.11
CA THR A 66 16.55 -13.87 4.14
C THR A 66 15.58 -15.00 3.81
N PHE A 67 14.33 -14.68 3.42
CA PHE A 67 13.36 -15.67 2.95
C PHE A 67 13.92 -16.53 1.80
N ARG A 68 14.47 -15.88 0.77
CA ARG A 68 15.06 -16.57 -0.40
C ARG A 68 16.25 -17.44 -0.03
N ARG A 69 17.04 -17.04 0.96
CA ARG A 69 18.16 -17.85 1.48
C ARG A 69 17.67 -19.06 2.27
N ILE A 70 16.71 -18.89 3.16
CA ILE A 70 16.08 -19.98 3.93
C ILE A 70 15.52 -21.05 2.99
N ARG A 71 14.93 -20.63 1.87
CA ARG A 71 14.33 -21.52 0.87
C ARG A 71 15.26 -22.02 -0.22
N SER A 72 16.54 -21.62 -0.24
CA SER A 72 17.44 -22.05 -1.30
C SER A 72 17.58 -23.58 -1.30
N GLY A 73 17.02 -24.24 -2.32
CA GLY A 73 16.99 -25.70 -2.44
C GLY A 73 15.74 -26.42 -1.93
N GLN A 74 14.63 -25.71 -1.63
CA GLN A 74 13.36 -26.32 -1.21
C GLN A 74 12.21 -26.13 -2.22
N ASP A 75 11.68 -27.23 -2.75
CA ASP A 75 10.40 -27.31 -3.50
C ASP A 75 9.41 -28.25 -2.79
N PRO A 76 8.07 -28.00 -2.79
CA PRO A 76 7.30 -26.79 -3.13
C PRO A 76 6.96 -25.91 -1.90
N ILE A 77 6.23 -24.80 -2.09
CA ILE A 77 5.69 -23.97 -1.00
C ILE A 77 4.43 -24.63 -0.43
N ASN A 78 4.61 -25.42 0.62
CA ASN A 78 3.50 -26.13 1.27
C ASN A 78 3.01 -25.39 2.52
N ASN A 79 3.76 -24.39 3.01
CA ASN A 79 3.41 -23.58 4.17
C ASN A 79 4.00 -22.15 4.07
N ILE A 80 3.47 -21.25 4.90
CA ILE A 80 3.90 -19.85 5.03
C ILE A 80 4.91 -19.63 6.16
N GLN A 81 5.43 -20.69 6.79
CA GLN A 81 6.28 -20.55 7.99
C GLN A 81 7.58 -19.81 7.67
N SER A 82 8.20 -20.15 6.53
CA SER A 82 9.38 -19.45 6.02
C SER A 82 9.20 -17.93 5.86
N VAL A 83 7.97 -17.46 5.61
CA VAL A 83 7.65 -16.02 5.56
C VAL A 83 7.66 -15.42 6.97
N GLN A 84 7.11 -16.13 7.96
CA GLN A 84 7.13 -15.69 9.36
C GLN A 84 8.56 -15.62 9.90
N ASP A 85 9.39 -16.62 9.57
CA ASP A 85 10.78 -16.69 10.02
C ASP A 85 11.65 -15.57 9.43
N ALA A 86 11.25 -15.03 8.28
CA ALA A 86 11.89 -13.89 7.64
C ALA A 86 11.23 -12.55 8.00
N THR A 87 10.20 -12.53 8.87
CA THR A 87 9.46 -11.33 9.24
C THR A 87 9.87 -10.83 10.61
N GLU A 88 10.33 -9.59 10.67
CA GLU A 88 10.73 -8.91 11.91
C GLU A 88 9.73 -7.81 12.27
N GLU A 89 9.56 -7.54 13.56
CA GLU A 89 8.78 -6.39 14.04
C GLU A 89 9.71 -5.19 14.20
N ILE A 90 9.47 -4.16 13.39
CA ILE A 90 10.20 -2.91 13.43
C ILE A 90 9.37 -1.89 14.20
N GLU A 91 9.95 -1.29 15.24
CA GLU A 91 9.38 -0.11 15.87
C GLU A 91 9.65 1.10 14.97
N LEU A 92 8.58 1.74 14.48
CA LEU A 92 8.70 2.98 13.72
C LEU A 92 8.82 4.17 14.67
N GLU A 93 9.73 5.09 14.35
CA GLU A 93 9.78 6.40 15.02
C GLU A 93 8.61 7.28 14.55
N ASP A 94 8.13 8.16 15.44
CA ASP A 94 6.89 8.92 15.27
C ASP A 94 6.90 9.94 14.10
N ASP A 95 8.05 10.14 13.45
CA ASP A 95 8.23 11.13 12.37
C ASP A 95 8.16 10.55 10.94
N GLN A 96 7.98 9.23 10.80
CA GLN A 96 7.97 8.60 9.48
C GLN A 96 6.55 8.38 8.96
N ASP A 97 6.18 9.16 7.94
CA ASP A 97 5.00 8.88 7.12
C ASP A 97 5.17 7.49 6.49
N VAL A 98 4.26 6.57 6.85
CA VAL A 98 4.22 5.22 6.25
C VAL A 98 3.72 5.34 4.83
N VAL A 99 4.65 5.55 3.89
CA VAL A 99 4.36 5.50 2.46
C VAL A 99 4.36 4.04 2.01
N ASP A 100 3.29 3.62 1.34
CA ASP A 100 3.22 2.29 0.72
C ASP A 100 4.44 2.07 -0.20
N SER A 101 5.15 0.96 0.03
CA SER A 101 6.34 0.56 -0.76
C SER A 101 6.07 0.52 -2.27
N HIS A 102 4.84 0.20 -2.69
CA HIS A 102 4.42 0.20 -4.07
C HIS A 102 4.37 1.63 -4.63
N LEU A 103 3.84 2.60 -3.88
CA LEU A 103 3.79 4.01 -4.29
C LEU A 103 5.20 4.60 -4.45
N VAL A 104 6.12 4.26 -3.54
CA VAL A 104 7.53 4.68 -3.65
C VAL A 104 8.16 4.15 -4.95
N SER A 105 7.86 2.92 -5.35
CA SER A 105 8.38 2.34 -6.59
C SER A 105 7.86 3.04 -7.85
N LEU A 106 6.60 3.50 -7.85
CA LEU A 106 5.98 4.22 -8.96
C LEU A 106 6.55 5.64 -9.09
N TRP A 107 6.74 6.35 -7.97
CA TRP A 107 7.41 7.65 -7.96
C TRP A 107 8.84 7.60 -8.52
N LYS A 108 9.61 6.55 -8.18
CA LYS A 108 10.96 6.35 -8.71
C LYS A 108 10.98 6.11 -10.22
N LYS A 109 9.95 5.43 -10.76
CA LYS A 109 9.81 5.21 -12.22
C LYS A 109 9.48 6.51 -12.95
N LYS A 110 8.58 7.34 -12.41
CA LYS A 110 8.21 8.65 -13.00
C LYS A 110 9.36 9.65 -13.05
N LYS A 111 10.24 9.67 -12.03
CA LYS A 111 11.42 10.57 -11.98
C LYS A 111 12.54 10.21 -12.98
N ARG A 112 12.46 9.05 -13.66
CA ARG A 112 13.45 8.61 -14.67
C ARG A 112 13.05 8.96 -16.10
N VAL A 113 12.02 9.78 -16.29
CA VAL A 113 11.58 10.31 -17.59
C VAL A 113 11.87 11.80 -17.64
#